data_AF-A0A838VEZ4-F1
#
_entry.id   AF-A0A838VEZ4-F1
#
_cell.length_a   1.000
_cell.length_b   1.000
_cell.length_c   1.000
_cell.angle_alpha   90.00
_cell.angle_beta   90.00
_cell.angle_gamma   90.00
#
_symmetry.space_group_name_H-M   'P 1'
#
loop_
_entity.id
_entity.type
_entity.pdbx_description
1 polymer ?
#
loop_
_entity_poly.entity_id
_entity_poly.type
_entity_poly.pdbx_seq_one_letter_code
_entity_poly.pdbx_strand_id
1 'polypeptide(L)' 'MAQSDVPNLYVTAEPGTQSPKLIAQVRGWPNQTEVGVKGIHYPQEDSPDDVGAAMANWFDVLRA' A
#
# COMPACT_ATOMS: atom_id res chain seq x y z
N MET A 1 12.51 -3.26 -3.76
CA MET A 1 11.81 -1.98 -3.97
C MET A 1 12.68 -0.75 -3.76
N ALA A 2 13.43 -0.63 -2.66
CA ALA A 2 14.22 0.58 -2.33
C ALA A 2 15.17 1.14 -3.42
N GLN A 3 15.49 0.37 -4.46
CA GLN A 3 16.33 0.77 -5.59
C GLN A 3 15.73 0.29 -6.94
N SER A 4 14.47 -0.14 -6.94
CA SER A 4 13.82 -0.76 -8.10
C SER A 4 12.88 0.23 -8.75
N ASP A 5 12.98 0.39 -10.07
CA ASP A 5 12.07 1.26 -10.83
C ASP A 5 10.71 0.62 -11.11
N VAL A 6 10.51 -0.66 -10.75
CA VAL A 6 9.19 -1.31 -10.84
C VAL A 6 8.16 -0.54 -10.01
N PRO A 7 7.04 -0.12 -10.58
CA PRO A 7 5.95 0.52 -9.83
C PRO A 7 5.45 -0.37 -8.68
N ASN A 8 5.14 0.22 -7.53
CA ASN A 8 4.56 -0.52 -6.39
C ASN A 8 3.41 0.21 -5.72
N LEU A 9 2.41 -0.56 -5.29
CA LEU A 9 1.32 -0.09 -4.44
C LEU A 9 1.62 -0.47 -2.99
N TYR A 10 1.70 0.54 -2.12
CA TYR A 10 1.81 0.36 -0.68
C TYR A 10 0.44 0.60 -0.02
N VAL A 11 -0.20 -0.49 0.42
CA VAL A 11 -1.46 -0.43 1.16
C VAL A 11 -1.16 -0.38 2.66
N THR A 12 -1.47 0.75 3.31
CA THR A 12 -1.34 0.94 4.75
C THR A 12 -2.65 0.65 5.47
N ALA A 13 -2.56 0.20 6.72
CA ALA A 13 -3.72 -0.02 7.58
C ALA A 13 -3.76 1.05 8.68
N GLU A 14 -4.96 1.56 8.98
CA GLU A 14 -5.20 2.48 10.10
C GLU A 14 -6.23 1.87 11.08
N PRO A 15 -5.89 1.71 12.39
CA PRO A 15 -4.67 2.19 13.05
C PRO A 15 -3.39 1.40 12.73
N GLY A 16 -3.50 0.22 12.11
CA GLY A 16 -2.34 -0.57 11.71
C GLY A 16 -1.54 -1.16 12.87
N THR A 17 -0.53 -1.96 12.54
CA THR A 17 0.39 -2.56 13.54
C THR A 17 1.86 -2.47 13.15
N GLN A 18 2.16 -1.94 11.96
CA GLN A 18 3.51 -1.85 11.44
C GLN A 18 4.33 -0.81 12.22
N SER A 19 5.61 -1.12 12.41
CA SER A 19 6.54 -0.20 13.08
C SER A 19 6.65 1.13 12.33
N PRO A 20 6.58 2.29 13.02
CA PRO A 20 6.79 3.60 12.40
C PRO A 20 8.13 3.71 11.65
N LYS A 21 9.18 3.03 12.14
CA LYS A 21 10.48 2.97 11.47
C LYS A 21 10.40 2.25 10.13
N LEU A 22 9.70 1.12 10.06
CA LEU A 22 9.51 0.37 8.81
C LEU A 22 8.66 1.18 7.83
N ILE A 23 7.59 1.82 8.31
CA ILE A 23 6.76 2.73 7.49
C ILE A 23 7.63 3.83 6.87
N ALA A 24 8.47 4.49 7.68
CA ALA A 24 9.38 5.52 7.18
C ALA A 24 10.39 4.98 6.15
N GLN A 25 10.85 3.74 6.29
CA GLN A 25 11.75 3.11 5.32
C GLN A 25 11.03 2.76 4.00
N VAL A 26 9.80 2.25 4.06
CA VAL A 26 8.99 1.88 2.88
C VAL A 26 8.58 3.11 2.08
N ARG A 27 8.21 4.21 2.76
CA ARG A 27 7.87 5.50 2.12
C ARG A 27 9.06 6.15 1.37
N GLY A 28 10.28 5.65 1.59
CA GLY A 28 11.46 6.08 0.85
C GLY A 28 11.68 5.34 -0.47
N TRP A 29 10.83 4.38 -0.84
CA TRP A 29 11.01 3.60 -2.07
C TRP A 29 10.55 4.38 -3.30
N PRO A 30 11.27 4.29 -4.44
CA PRO A 30 10.87 4.94 -5.68
C PRO A 30 9.59 4.31 -6.29
N ASN A 31 8.93 5.07 -7.17
CA ASN A 31 7.75 4.65 -7.95
C ASN A 31 6.64 3.99 -7.11
N GLN A 32 6.41 4.53 -5.91
CA GLN A 32 5.41 4.05 -4.97
C GLN A 32 4.12 4.87 -5.02
N THR A 33 2.98 4.19 -5.01
CA THR A 33 1.66 4.75 -4.74
C THR A 33 1.24 4.29 -3.35
N GLU A 34 0.86 5.21 -2.45
CA GLU A 34 0.41 4.87 -1.09
C GLU A 34 -1.11 5.03 -0.97
N VAL A 35 -1.78 4.04 -0.39
CA VAL A 35 -3.23 4.07 -0.09
C VAL A 35 -3.47 3.53 1.32
N GLY A 36 -4.20 4.29 2.13
CA GLY A 36 -4.63 3.87 3.47
C GLY A 36 -6.02 3.23 3.47
N VAL A 37 -6.16 2.12 4.19
CA VAL A 37 -7.43 1.43 4.44
C VAL A 37 -7.63 1.22 5.94
N LYS A 38 -8.88 0.98 6.37
CA LYS A 38 -9.15 0.62 7.76
C LYS A 38 -8.60 -0.79 8.04
N GLY A 39 -8.01 -0.99 9.21
CA GLY A 39 -7.56 -2.32 9.62
C GLY A 39 -6.45 -2.32 10.65
N ILE A 40 -6.09 -3.52 11.12
CA ILE A 40 -5.08 -3.72 12.16
C ILE A 40 -3.85 -4.42 11.59
N HIS A 41 -3.81 -5.76 11.60
CA HIS A 41 -2.65 -6.52 11.11
C HIS A 41 -2.91 -7.15 9.74
N TYR A 42 -4.16 -7.51 9.46
CA TYR A 42 -4.59 -8.14 8.22
C TYR A 42 -5.68 -7.29 7.57
N PRO A 43 -5.33 -6.12 6.98
CA PRO A 43 -6.31 -5.21 6.39
C PRO A 43 -7.15 -5.84 5.26
N GLN A 44 -6.66 -6.93 4.64
CA GLN A 44 -7.44 -7.70 3.67
C GLN A 44 -8.63 -8.45 4.29
N GLU A 45 -8.57 -8.77 5.59
CA GLU A 45 -9.68 -9.41 6.32
C GLU A 45 -10.60 -8.36 6.96
N ASP A 46 -10.05 -7.18 7.30
CA ASP A 46 -10.81 -6.07 7.91
C ASP A 46 -11.55 -5.22 6.86
N SER A 47 -10.90 -4.98 5.71
CA SER A 47 -11.33 -4.09 4.61
C SER A 47 -11.02 -4.70 3.22
N PRO A 48 -11.52 -5.90 2.90
CA PRO A 48 -11.23 -6.58 1.63
C PRO A 48 -11.62 -5.74 0.39
N ASP A 49 -12.77 -5.07 0.44
CA ASP A 49 -13.27 -4.27 -0.68
C ASP A 49 -12.40 -3.03 -0.94
N ASP A 50 -11.94 -2.35 0.12
CA ASP A 50 -11.07 -1.17 0.00
C ASP A 50 -9.70 -1.57 -0.58
N VAL A 51 -9.14 -2.69 -0.12
CA VAL A 51 -7.87 -3.25 -0.64
C VAL A 51 -8.04 -3.63 -2.12
N GLY A 52 -9.13 -4.31 -2.48
CA GLY A 52 -9.43 -4.69 -3.86
C GLY A 52 -9.58 -3.49 -4.78
N ALA A 53 -10.30 -2.45 -4.33
CA ALA A 53 -10.47 -1.21 -5.09
C ALA A 53 -9.14 -0.47 -5.29
N ALA A 54 -8.29 -0.41 -4.26
CA ALA A 54 -6.95 0.18 -4.37
C ALA A 54 -6.09 -0.53 -5.43
N MET A 55 -6.12 -1.87 -5.45
CA MET A 55 -5.42 -2.65 -6.47
C MET A 55 -5.96 -2.41 -7.87
N ALA A 56 -7.29 -2.44 -8.06
CA ALA A 56 -7.92 -2.24 -9.37
C ALA A 56 -7.57 -0.86 -9.95
N ASN A 57 -7.76 0.21 -9.16
CA ASN A 57 -7.46 1.57 -9.57
C ASN A 57 -5.97 1.75 -9.92
N TRP A 58 -5.08 1.16 -9.14
CA TRP A 58 -3.64 1.21 -9.41
C TRP A 58 -3.27 0.49 -10.72
N PHE A 59 -3.87 -0.67 -10.99
CA PHE A 59 -3.67 -1.38 -12.27
C PHE A 59 -4.18 -0.59 -13.47
N ASP A 60 -5.29 0.12 -13.34
CA ASP A 60 -5.84 0.93 -14.43
C ASP A 60 -4.90 2.09 -14.78
N VAL A 61 -4.30 2.74 -13.77
CA VAL A 61 -3.27 3.78 -13.98
C VAL A 61 -2.04 3.23 -14.68
N LEU A 62 -1.60 2.01 -14.35
CA LEU A 62 -0.42 1.40 -14.98
C LEU A 62 -0.64 0.91 -16.41
N ARG A 63 -1.90 0.71 -16.82
CA ARG A 63 -2.27 0.28 -18.17
C ARG A 63 -2.48 1.44 -19.14
N ALA A 64 -2.63 2.66 -18.62
CA ALA A 64 -2.79 3.88 -19.40
C ALA A 64 -1.44 4.39 -19.94
#